data_AF-E2BR90-F1
#
_entry.id   AF-E2BR90-F1
#
_cell.length_a   1.000
_cell.length_b   1.000
_cell.length_c   1.000
_cell.angle_alpha   90.00
_cell.angle_beta   90.00
_cell.angle_gamma   90.00
#
_symmetry.space_group_name_H-M   'P 1'
#
loop_
_entity.id
_entity.type
_entity.pdbx_description
1 polymer ?
#
loop_
_entity_poly.entity_id
_entity_poly.type
_entity_poly.pdbx_seq_one_letter_code
_entity_poly.pdbx_strand_id
1 'polypeptide(L)'
;ELYIPGYQFCGQFSGTRLAKRLARDDQGINSLDAACREHDITYSRSNNLTDRHAADEILAAKTRKRITSKDSTLGERAAAAAVWAAMKAKTK
;
A
#
# COMPACT_ATOMS: atom_id res chain seq x y z
N GLU A 1 -7.88 -8.15 11.20
CA GLU A 1 -6.79 -7.44 10.50
C GLU A 1 -6.13 -8.40 9.52
N LEU A 2 -6.38 -8.27 8.20
CA LEU A 2 -5.75 -9.14 7.20
C LEU A 2 -4.35 -8.59 6.87
N TYR A 3 -3.36 -9.11 7.58
CA TYR A 3 -1.94 -8.83 7.37
C TYR A 3 -1.41 -9.81 6.33
N ILE A 4 -0.77 -9.32 5.27
CA ILE A 4 -0.08 -10.21 4.32
C ILE A 4 1.22 -10.65 5.00
N PRO A 5 1.40 -11.94 5.31
CA PRO A 5 2.63 -12.43 5.95
C PRO A 5 3.84 -12.08 5.07
N GLY A 6 4.81 -11.36 5.65
CA GLY A 6 6.03 -10.94 4.95
C GLY A 6 6.07 -9.48 4.45
N TYR A 7 5.03 -8.67 4.69
CA TYR A 7 5.01 -7.24 4.34
C TYR A 7 4.79 -6.37 5.58
N GLN A 8 5.64 -5.36 5.81
CA GLN A 8 5.53 -4.53 7.01
C GLN A 8 4.43 -3.50 6.92
N PHE A 9 4.03 -3.05 5.73
CA PHE A 9 3.01 -2.03 5.51
C PHE A 9 1.81 -2.55 4.74
N CYS A 10 1.98 -3.47 3.78
CA CYS A 10 0.85 -3.93 2.99
C CYS A 10 -0.08 -4.91 3.75
N GLY A 11 -1.27 -4.43 4.12
CA GLY A 11 -2.39 -5.20 4.67
C GLY A 11 -3.69 -4.39 4.57
N GLN A 12 -4.86 -5.06 4.58
CA GLN A 12 -6.15 -4.39 4.33
C GLN A 12 -6.52 -3.29 5.34
N PHE A 13 -5.85 -3.25 6.50
CA PHE A 13 -6.09 -2.30 7.61
C PHE A 13 -4.80 -1.58 8.05
N SER A 14 -3.93 -1.21 7.12
CA SER A 14 -2.62 -0.59 7.41
C SER A 14 -2.67 0.75 8.15
N GLY A 15 -3.84 1.42 8.16
CA GLY A 15 -4.06 2.68 8.88
C GLY A 15 -3.93 2.62 10.42
N THR A 16 -4.17 1.48 11.08
CA THR A 16 -4.27 1.43 12.57
C THR A 16 -2.92 1.36 13.29
N ARG A 17 -1.83 0.98 12.62
CA ARG A 17 -0.48 0.86 13.23
C ARG A 17 0.59 1.71 12.55
N LEU A 18 0.19 2.56 11.59
CA LEU A 18 1.09 3.44 10.83
C LEU A 18 2.00 4.28 11.73
N ALA A 19 1.46 4.95 12.74
CA ALA A 19 2.23 5.81 13.65
C ALA A 19 3.35 5.04 14.39
N LYS A 20 3.07 3.80 14.82
CA LYS A 20 4.06 2.93 15.50
C LYS A 20 5.15 2.44 14.54
N ARG A 21 4.82 2.27 13.26
CA ARG A 21 5.76 1.82 12.21
C ARG A 21 6.65 2.96 11.71
N LEU A 22 6.07 4.16 11.57
CA LEU A 22 6.83 5.39 11.27
C LEU A 22 7.83 5.71 12.39
N ALA A 23 7.45 5.53 13.66
CA ALA A 23 8.34 5.76 14.80
C ALA A 23 9.51 4.77 14.89
N ARG A 24 9.43 3.62 14.21
CA ARG A 24 10.53 2.63 14.11
C ARG A 24 11.47 2.88 12.94
N ASP A 25 11.16 3.88 12.10
CA ASP A 25 11.85 4.22 10.86
C ASP A 25 11.97 3.07 9.83
N ASP A 26 11.01 2.16 9.82
CA ASP A 26 11.00 1.05 8.86
C ASP A 26 10.79 1.56 7.42
N GLN A 27 11.81 1.41 6.55
CA GLN A 27 11.76 1.78 5.12
C GLN A 27 10.84 0.88 4.27
N GLY A 28 10.41 -0.26 4.82
CA GLY A 28 9.67 -1.29 4.09
C GLY A 28 10.60 -2.27 3.39
N ILE A 29 10.18 -3.53 3.30
CA ILE A 29 11.03 -4.65 2.88
C ILE A 29 11.30 -4.61 1.36
N ASN A 30 10.37 -4.05 0.60
CA ASN A 30 10.47 -3.91 -0.85
C ASN A 30 9.71 -2.66 -1.33
N SER A 31 9.82 -2.35 -2.63
CA SER A 31 9.20 -1.12 -3.15
C SER A 31 7.67 -1.13 -3.17
N LEU A 32 7.02 -2.31 -3.14
CA LEU A 32 5.58 -2.40 -2.91
C LEU A 32 5.24 -1.93 -1.48
N ASP A 33 6.03 -2.34 -0.49
CA ASP A 33 5.88 -1.95 0.91
C ASP A 33 6.13 -0.44 1.10
N ALA A 34 7.12 0.11 0.39
CA ALA A 34 7.36 1.55 0.36
C ALA A 34 6.16 2.34 -0.22
N ALA A 35 5.53 1.82 -1.28
CA ALA A 35 4.33 2.42 -1.85
C ALA A 35 3.14 2.36 -0.86
N CYS A 36 2.97 1.24 -0.14
CA CYS A 36 1.98 1.11 0.94
C CYS A 36 2.25 2.13 2.07
N ARG A 37 3.52 2.35 2.47
CA ARG A 37 3.90 3.35 3.48
C ARG A 37 3.52 4.77 3.04
N GLU A 38 3.84 5.16 1.82
CA GLU A 38 3.55 6.50 1.29
C GLU A 38 2.04 6.77 1.20
N HIS A 39 1.28 5.74 0.79
CA HIS A 39 -0.18 5.77 0.79
C HIS A 39 -0.72 6.00 2.19
N ASP A 40 -0.29 5.21 3.17
CA ASP A 40 -0.75 5.33 4.55
C ASP A 40 -0.45 6.71 5.15
N ILE A 41 0.76 7.25 4.91
CA ILE A 41 1.15 8.61 5.37
C ILE A 41 0.19 9.65 4.79
N THR A 42 -0.07 9.57 3.48
CA THR A 42 -0.98 10.49 2.80
C THR A 42 -2.40 10.34 3.31
N TYR A 43 -2.87 9.10 3.48
CA TYR A 43 -4.20 8.78 4.00
C TYR A 43 -4.41 9.29 5.43
N SER A 44 -3.36 9.22 6.26
CA SER A 44 -3.39 9.73 7.64
C SER A 44 -3.31 11.26 7.73
N ARG A 45 -2.66 11.91 6.77
CA ARG A 45 -2.56 13.39 6.72
C ARG A 45 -3.81 14.02 6.10
N SER A 46 -4.46 13.31 5.20
CA SER A 46 -5.63 13.80 4.47
C SER A 46 -6.93 13.41 5.16
N ASN A 47 -7.74 14.41 5.53
CA ASN A 47 -9.08 14.20 6.08
C ASN A 47 -10.18 14.27 5.00
N ASN A 48 -9.84 14.78 3.81
CA ASN A 48 -10.77 14.89 2.69
C ASN A 48 -10.82 13.58 1.89
N LEU A 49 -12.02 13.21 1.45
CA LEU A 49 -12.25 12.06 0.58
C LEU A 49 -11.51 12.19 -0.76
N THR A 50 -11.45 13.39 -1.35
CA THR A 50 -10.79 13.65 -2.63
C THR A 50 -9.29 13.34 -2.57
N ASP A 51 -8.60 13.80 -1.53
CA ASP A 51 -7.18 13.55 -1.32
C ASP A 51 -6.90 12.05 -1.06
N ARG A 52 -7.82 11.37 -0.37
CA ARG A 52 -7.74 9.91 -0.14
C ARG A 52 -7.94 9.12 -1.42
N HIS A 53 -8.88 9.51 -2.28
CA HIS A 53 -9.06 8.90 -3.59
C HIS A 53 -7.83 9.11 -4.48
N ALA A 54 -7.24 10.31 -4.48
CA ALA A 54 -5.99 10.57 -5.20
C ALA A 54 -4.86 9.66 -4.69
N ALA A 55 -4.75 9.47 -3.36
CA ALA A 55 -3.78 8.54 -2.78
C ALA A 55 -4.05 7.08 -3.21
N ASP A 56 -5.31 6.63 -3.18
CA ASP A 56 -5.71 5.28 -3.62
C ASP A 56 -5.37 5.05 -5.11
N GLU A 57 -5.60 6.05 -5.97
CA GLU A 57 -5.26 5.99 -7.40
C GLU A 57 -3.75 5.92 -7.64
N ILE A 58 -2.96 6.72 -6.92
CA ILE A 58 -1.49 6.68 -6.99
C ILE A 58 -0.98 5.31 -6.54
N LEU A 59 -1.51 4.78 -5.43
CA LEU A 59 -1.13 3.45 -4.94
C LEU A 59 -1.51 2.38 -5.96
N ALA A 60 -2.69 2.45 -6.56
CA ALA A 60 -3.13 1.54 -7.62
C ALA A 60 -2.20 1.60 -8.85
N ALA A 61 -1.79 2.79 -9.28
CA ALA A 61 -0.85 2.92 -10.40
C ALA A 61 0.51 2.29 -10.09
N LYS A 62 1.05 2.51 -8.87
CA LYS A 62 2.32 1.94 -8.41
C LYS A 62 2.25 0.42 -8.30
N THR A 63 1.20 -0.13 -7.68
CA THR A 63 0.99 -1.59 -7.58
C THR A 63 0.81 -2.23 -8.94
N ARG A 64 0.06 -1.61 -9.86
CA ARG A 64 -0.12 -2.14 -11.22
C ARG A 64 1.20 -2.28 -11.97
N LYS A 65 2.12 -1.33 -11.81
CA LYS A 65 3.48 -1.42 -12.36
C LYS A 65 4.28 -2.58 -11.75
N ARG A 66 4.09 -2.89 -10.45
CA ARG A 66 4.73 -4.05 -9.81
C ARG A 66 4.15 -5.38 -10.30
N ILE A 67 2.84 -5.45 -10.55
CA ILE A 67 2.20 -6.65 -11.13
C ILE A 67 2.80 -7.00 -12.49
N THR A 68 3.16 -6.01 -13.31
CA THR A 68 3.72 -6.24 -14.66
C THR A 68 5.25 -6.23 -14.69
N SER A 69 5.93 -5.83 -13.62
CA SER A 69 7.38 -5.78 -13.53
C SER A 69 7.99 -7.19 -13.53
N LYS A 70 9.11 -7.34 -14.25
CA LYS A 70 9.89 -8.59 -14.31
C LYS A 70 10.80 -8.78 -13.10
N ASP A 71 11.12 -7.70 -12.38
CA ASP A 71 12.01 -7.70 -11.21
C ASP A 71 11.27 -8.00 -9.90
N SER A 72 9.95 -8.17 -9.96
CA SER A 72 9.11 -8.49 -8.80
C SER A 72 8.91 -9.99 -8.67
N THR A 73 9.10 -10.51 -7.46
CA THR A 73 8.87 -11.94 -7.17
C THR A 73 7.40 -12.32 -7.37
N LEU A 74 7.10 -13.60 -7.58
CA LEU A 74 5.71 -14.08 -7.70
C LEU A 74 4.86 -13.69 -6.49
N GLY A 75 5.43 -13.74 -5.28
CA GLY A 75 4.78 -13.29 -4.05
C GLY A 75 4.50 -11.78 -4.02
N GLU A 76 5.43 -10.95 -4.50
CA GLU A 76 5.24 -9.51 -4.61
C GLU A 76 4.19 -9.14 -5.66
N ARG A 77 4.15 -9.84 -6.79
CA ARG A 77 3.13 -9.61 -7.82
C ARG A 77 1.74 -10.00 -7.33
N ALA A 78 1.61 -11.10 -6.59
CA ALA A 78 0.34 -11.52 -5.97
C ALA A 78 -0.12 -10.51 -4.91
N ALA A 79 0.77 -10.06 -4.03
CA ALA A 79 0.46 -9.03 -3.04
C ALA A 79 0.06 -7.70 -3.71
N ALA A 80 0.79 -7.28 -4.75
CA ALA A 80 0.48 -6.08 -5.52
C ALA A 80 -0.89 -6.17 -6.20
N ALA A 81 -1.26 -7.34 -6.72
CA ALA A 81 -2.58 -7.58 -7.31
C ALA A 81 -3.71 -7.47 -6.28
N ALA A 82 -3.52 -8.02 -5.09
CA ALA A 82 -4.50 -7.91 -4.01
C ALA A 82 -4.68 -6.44 -3.56
N VAL A 83 -3.58 -5.69 -3.39
CA VAL A 83 -3.63 -4.27 -3.02
C VAL A 83 -4.27 -3.45 -4.13
N TRP A 84 -3.92 -3.69 -5.40
CA TRP A 84 -4.51 -3.01 -6.55
C TRP A 84 -6.03 -3.19 -6.62
N ALA A 85 -6.50 -4.43 -6.46
CA ALA A 85 -7.93 -4.75 -6.45
C ALA A 85 -8.66 -4.06 -5.28
N ALA A 86 -8.04 -4.03 -4.09
CA ALA A 86 -8.59 -3.35 -2.92
C ALA A 86 -8.69 -1.82 -3.13
N MET A 87 -7.68 -1.18 -3.72
CA MET A 87 -7.73 0.25 -4.05
C MET A 87 -8.83 0.53 -5.08
N LYS A 88 -8.91 -0.28 -6.14
CA LYS A 88 -9.97 -0.16 -7.15
C LYS A 88 -11.38 -0.28 -6.58
N ALA A 89 -11.58 -1.08 -5.54
CA ALA A 89 -12.85 -1.21 -4.85
C ALA A 89 -13.18 0.02 -3.98
N LYS A 90 -12.16 0.72 -3.45
CA LYS A 90 -12.33 1.94 -2.64
C LYS A 90 -12.60 3.20 -3.46
N THR A 91 -12.13 3.26 -4.71
CA THR A 91 -12.34 4.40 -5.62
C THR A 91 -13.67 4.33 -6.39
N LYS A 92 -14.54 3.36 -6.11
CA LYS A 92 -15.83 3.17 -6.81
C LYS A 92 -17.01 3.63 -5.98
#